data_AF-A0A937QYU7-F1
#
_entry.id   AF-A0A937QYU7-F1
#
_cell.length_a   1.000
_cell.length_b   1.000
_cell.length_c   1.000
_cell.angle_alpha   90.00
_cell.angle_beta   90.00
_cell.angle_gamma   90.00
#
_symmetry.space_group_name_H-M   'P 1'
#
loop_
_entity.id
_entity.type
_entity.pdbx_description
1 polymer ?
#
loop_
_entity_poly.entity_id
_entity_poly.type
_entity_poly.pdbx_seq_one_letter_code
_entity_poly.pdbx_strand_id
1 'polypeptide(L)'
;MSVAIARNLGMEEDLVEGLFVAASLHDVGKSGVPAEILSKPDQITSTEMGLIRDHVRLTHDIHSAIDWPWPRPGYPVHQQRLVQ
;
A
#
# COMPACT_ATOMS: atom_id res chain seq x y z
N MET A 1 5.52 -6.87 -9.95
CA MET A 1 6.98 -7.04 -9.77
C MET A 1 7.32 -7.61 -8.40
N SER A 2 6.81 -7.05 -7.31
CA SER A 2 7.15 -7.45 -5.93
C SER A 2 6.93 -8.94 -5.61
N VAL A 3 5.83 -9.54 -6.08
CA VAL A 3 5.52 -10.98 -5.86
C VAL A 3 6.58 -11.92 -6.43
N ALA A 4 7.04 -11.67 -7.66
CA ALA A 4 8.04 -12.52 -8.31
C ALA A 4 9.39 -12.47 -7.56
N ILE A 5 9.75 -11.28 -7.07
CA ILE A 5 10.96 -11.10 -6.25
C ILE A 5 10.81 -11.85 -4.91
N ALA A 6 9.68 -11.69 -4.22
CA ALA A 6 9.42 -12.34 -2.94
C ALA A 6 9.46 -13.87 -3.04
N ARG A 7 8.85 -14.45 -4.08
CA ARG A 7 8.92 -15.89 -4.35
C ARG A 7 10.34 -16.36 -4.66
N ASN A 8 11.11 -15.60 -5.44
CA ASN A 8 12.53 -15.90 -5.71
C ASN A 8 13.41 -15.84 -4.45
N LEU A 9 13.01 -15.05 -3.44
CA LEU A 9 13.68 -14.99 -2.14
C LEU A 9 13.23 -16.09 -1.17
N GLY A 10 12.32 -16.98 -1.58
CA GLY A 10 11.83 -18.09 -0.75
C GLY A 10 10.95 -17.64 0.42
N MET A 11 10.23 -16.52 0.27
CA MET A 11 9.28 -16.07 1.30
C MET A 11 8.06 -17.01 1.38
N GLU A 12 7.53 -17.18 2.59
CA GLU A 12 6.29 -17.93 2.86
C GLU A 12 5.11 -17.37 2.04
N GLU A 13 4.23 -18.24 1.55
CA GLU A 13 3.16 -17.84 0.62
C GLU A 13 2.19 -16.84 1.26
N ASP A 14 1.87 -16.97 2.54
CA ASP A 14 1.05 -15.98 3.27
C ASP A 14 1.67 -14.57 3.26
N LEU A 15 3.01 -14.47 3.32
CA LEU A 15 3.71 -13.18 3.19
C LEU A 15 3.68 -12.67 1.75
N VAL A 16 3.74 -13.57 0.77
CA VAL A 16 3.63 -13.23 -0.66
C VAL A 16 2.23 -12.70 -0.98
N GLU A 17 1.18 -13.31 -0.43
CA GLU A 17 -0.20 -12.85 -0.57
C GLU A 17 -0.41 -11.48 0.10
N GLY A 18 0.04 -11.32 1.35
CA GLY A 18 0.00 -10.02 2.02
C GLY A 18 0.76 -8.93 1.25
N LEU A 19 1.94 -9.26 0.72
CA LEU A 19 2.73 -8.36 -0.13
C LEU A 19 2.00 -8.02 -1.42
N PHE A 20 1.32 -8.97 -2.05
CA PHE A 20 0.56 -8.72 -3.28
C PHE A 20 -0.54 -7.68 -3.06
N VAL A 21 -1.33 -7.85 -2.00
CA VAL A 21 -2.42 -6.92 -1.71
C VAL A 21 -1.87 -5.57 -1.28
N ALA A 22 -0.85 -5.53 -0.41
CA ALA A 22 -0.21 -4.30 0.00
C ALA A 22 0.41 -3.53 -1.19
N ALA A 23 1.09 -4.23 -2.09
CA ALA A 23 1.66 -3.62 -3.30
C ALA A 23 0.57 -3.12 -4.26
N SER A 24 -0.59 -3.79 -4.32
CA SER A 24 -1.72 -3.35 -5.14
C SER A 24 -2.33 -2.04 -4.62
N LEU A 25 -2.25 -1.79 -3.31
CA LEU A 25 -2.77 -0.59 -2.65
C LEU A 25 -1.75 0.52 -2.43
N HIS A 26 -0.47 0.34 -2.82
CA HIS A 26 0.61 1.28 -2.47
C HIS A 26 0.33 2.74 -2.84
N ASP A 27 -0.43 2.96 -3.90
CA ASP A 27 -0.75 4.29 -4.44
C ASP A 27 -2.21 4.71 -4.18
N VAL A 28 -2.98 3.96 -3.37
CA VAL A 28 -4.41 4.23 -3.15
C VAL A 28 -4.67 5.64 -2.58
N GLY A 29 -3.72 6.17 -1.81
CA GLY A 29 -3.78 7.54 -1.27
C GLY A 29 -3.75 8.62 -2.35
N LYS A 30 -3.38 8.31 -3.60
CA LYS A 30 -3.43 9.28 -4.72
C LYS A 30 -4.87 9.72 -5.04
N SER A 31 -5.88 8.96 -4.59
CA SER A 31 -7.29 9.36 -4.67
C SER A 31 -7.59 10.68 -3.93
N GLY A 32 -6.77 11.05 -2.94
CA GLY A 32 -6.87 12.35 -2.25
C GLY A 32 -6.16 13.50 -2.96
N VAL A 33 -5.47 13.24 -4.08
CA VAL A 33 -4.77 14.27 -4.88
C VAL A 33 -5.71 14.72 -6.01
N PRO A 34 -5.90 16.03 -6.23
CA PRO A 34 -6.71 16.54 -7.34
C PRO A 34 -6.28 15.95 -8.69
N ALA A 35 -7.26 15.53 -9.49
CA ALA A 35 -7.02 14.88 -10.78
C ALA A 35 -6.28 15.80 -11.77
N GLU A 36 -6.50 17.11 -11.66
CA GLU A 36 -5.84 18.15 -12.44
C GLU A 36 -4.34 18.19 -12.19
N ILE A 37 -3.90 17.89 -10.95
CA ILE A 37 -2.48 17.81 -10.59
C ILE A 37 -1.88 16.51 -11.13
N LEU A 38 -2.59 15.38 -10.97
CA LEU A 38 -2.11 14.08 -11.43
C LEU A 38 -2.01 13.96 -12.96
N SER A 39 -2.89 14.64 -13.68
CA SER A 39 -3.00 14.57 -15.15
C SER A 39 -2.32 15.74 -15.86
N LYS A 40 -1.62 16.60 -15.12
CA LYS A 40 -1.02 17.82 -15.66
C LYS A 40 0.02 17.46 -16.74
N PRO A 41 -0.09 18.01 -17.97
CA PRO A 41 0.87 17.75 -19.04
C PRO A 41 2.17 18.57 -18.88
N ASP A 42 2.09 19.69 -18.14
CA ASP A 42 3.21 20.57 -17.84
C ASP A 42 3.96 20.12 -16.57
N GLN A 43 5.07 20.80 -16.26
CA GLN A 43 5.84 20.52 -15.07
C GLN A 43 5.01 20.68 -13.78
N ILE A 44 5.18 19.70 -12.89
CA ILE A 44 4.68 19.75 -11.52
C ILE A 44 5.53 20.72 -10.72
N THR A 45 4.90 21.72 -10.13
CA THR A 45 5.55 22.69 -9.24
C THR A 45 5.94 22.05 -7.91
N SER A 46 6.81 22.70 -7.14
CA SER A 46 7.19 22.23 -5.80
C SER A 46 5.98 22.11 -4.84
N THR A 47 5.02 23.03 -4.95
CA THR A 47 3.78 23.00 -4.16
C THR A 47 2.87 21.85 -4.56
N GLU A 48 2.65 21.65 -5.86
CA GLU A 48 1.86 20.52 -6.37
C GLU A 48 2.52 19.18 -5.99
N MET A 49 3.85 19.10 -6.06
CA MET A 49 4.58 17.92 -5.59
C MET A 49 4.41 17.70 -4.08
N GLY A 50 4.30 18.76 -3.28
CA GLY A 50 3.93 18.68 -1.87
C GLY A 50 2.59 17.98 -1.66
N LEU A 51 1.57 18.41 -2.41
CA LEU A 51 0.24 17.78 -2.39
C LEU A 51 0.27 16.34 -2.88
N ILE A 52 1.07 16.03 -3.91
CA ILE A 52 1.24 14.64 -4.36
C ILE A 52 1.82 13.82 -3.23
N ARG A 53 2.87 14.26 -2.53
CA ARG A 53 3.54 13.50 -1.45
C ARG A 53 2.61 13.12 -0.30
N ASP A 54 1.54 13.88 -0.07
CA ASP A 54 0.53 13.53 0.94
C ASP A 54 -0.16 12.19 0.68
N HIS A 55 -0.13 11.68 -0.56
CA HIS A 55 -0.65 10.34 -0.87
C HIS A 55 -0.02 9.24 -0.02
N VAL A 56 1.26 9.38 0.38
CA VAL A 56 1.96 8.38 1.20
C VAL A 56 1.32 8.29 2.58
N ARG A 57 1.03 9.43 3.21
CA ARG A 57 0.33 9.49 4.49
C ARG A 57 -1.08 8.91 4.37
N LEU A 58 -1.81 9.27 3.32
CA LEU A 58 -3.15 8.74 3.08
C LEU A 58 -3.16 7.22 2.86
N THR A 59 -2.21 6.69 2.06
CA THR A 59 -2.01 5.24 1.91
C THR A 59 -1.72 4.60 3.27
N HIS A 60 -0.84 5.19 4.08
CA HIS A 60 -0.52 4.67 5.41
C HIS A 60 -1.76 4.62 6.33
N ASP A 61 -2.56 5.68 6.34
CA ASP A 61 -3.78 5.76 7.15
C ASP A 61 -4.78 4.66 6.74
N ILE A 62 -4.92 4.41 5.43
CA ILE A 62 -5.75 3.32 4.89
C ILE A 62 -5.18 1.95 5.30
N HIS A 63 -3.88 1.71 5.11
CA HIS A 63 -3.24 0.46 5.50
C HIS A 63 -3.36 0.16 7.01
N SER A 64 -3.35 1.21 7.84
CA SER A 64 -3.47 1.10 9.30
C SER A 64 -4.89 0.80 9.77
N ALA A 65 -5.89 1.16 8.96
CA ALA A 65 -7.31 0.90 9.24
C ALA A 65 -7.79 -0.49 8.78
N ILE A 66 -7.02 -1.17 7.91
CA ILE A 66 -7.35 -2.52 7.44
C ILE A 66 -6.91 -3.56 8.47
N ASP A 67 -7.83 -4.46 8.82
CA ASP A 67 -7.49 -5.70 9.52
C ASP A 67 -6.93 -6.71 8.52
N TRP A 68 -5.62 -6.87 8.51
CA TRP A 68 -4.93 -7.71 7.54
C TRP A 68 -4.94 -9.17 7.98
N PRO A 69 -5.46 -10.10 7.17
CA PRO A 69 -5.49 -11.52 7.54
C PRO A 69 -4.10 -12.18 7.46
N TRP A 70 -3.15 -11.57 6.76
CA TRP A 70 -1.79 -12.06 6.57
C TRP A 70 -0.79 -11.47 7.57
N PRO A 71 0.30 -12.20 7.89
CA PRO A 71 1.40 -11.69 8.71
C PRO A 71 2.04 -10.43 8.12
N ARG A 72 2.37 -9.48 8.99
CA ARG A 72 3.19 -8.31 8.65
C ARG A 72 4.60 -8.50 9.19
N PRO A 73 5.67 -8.22 8.43
CA PRO A 73 7.03 -8.27 8.97
C PRO A 73 7.14 -7.40 10.23
N GLY A 74 7.52 -8.01 11.36
CA GLY A 74 7.62 -7.31 12.65
C GLY A 74 6.32 -7.15 13.45
N TYR A 75 5.18 -7.67 12.97
CA TYR A 75 3.91 -7.67 13.70
C TYR A 75 3.31 -9.09 13.70
N PRO A 76 3.09 -9.71 14.88
CA PRO A 76 2.47 -11.04 14.95
C PRO A 76 1.02 -10.98 14.41
N VAL A 77 0.59 -12.08 13.78
CA VAL A 77 -0.78 -12.25 13.27
C VAL A 77 -1.75 -12.20 14.45
N HIS A 78 -2.69 -11.24 14.44
CA HIS A 78 -3.88 -11.36 15.29
C HIS A 78 -4.82 -12.37 14.64
N GLN A 79 -4.67 -13.65 14.98
CA GLN A 79 -5.68 -14.66 14.63
C GLN A 79 -6.94 -14.39 15.45
N GLN A 80 -7.84 -13.53 14.98
CA GLN A 80 -9.24 -13.65 15.36
C GLN A 80 -9.89 -14.65 14.41
N ARG A 81 -9.82 -15.94 14.78
CA ARG A 81 -10.78 -16.93 14.29
C ARG A 81 -12.18 -16.49 14.71
N LEU A 82 -12.91 -15.89 13.79
CA LEU A 82 -14.38 -15.85 13.75
C LEU A 82 -14.70 -16.65 12.46
N VAL A 83 -15.40 -17.78 12.43
CA VAL A 83 -16.54 -18.30 13.19
C VAL A 83 -16.57 -19.82 12.96
N GLN A 84 -16.84 -20.62 14.01
CA GLN A 84 -17.62 -21.86 13.87
C GLN A 84 -19.09 -21.47 13.96
#